data_AF-A0A6V7U9H7-F1
#
_entry.id   AF-A0A6V7U9H7-F1
#
_cell.length_a   1.000
_cell.length_b   1.000
_cell.length_c   1.000
_cell.angle_alpha   90.00
_cell.angle_beta   90.00
_cell.angle_gamma   90.00
#
_symmetry.space_group_name_H-M   'P 1'
#
loop_
_entity.id
_entity.type
_entity.pdbx_description
1 polymer ?
#
loop_
_entity_poly.entity_id
_entity_poly.type
_entity_poly.pdbx_seq_one_letter_code
_entity_poly.pdbx_strand_id
1 'polypeptide(L)'
;MSLHQQTKNNNILVFEDSLNGVYSALSAGCRVCWIPQKQFYIPGELEELENKIRREDDENLFEGRINSLNEFIPEKYGLPKF
;
A
#
# COMPACT_ATOMS: atom_id res chain seq x y z
N MET A 1 23.27 17.37 -12.57
CA MET A 1 22.85 15.97 -12.40
C MET A 1 21.35 15.95 -12.49
N SER A 2 20.78 15.39 -13.55
CA SER A 2 19.32 15.34 -13.72
C SER A 2 18.78 14.32 -12.73
N LEU A 3 18.09 14.81 -11.70
CA LEU A 3 17.23 13.97 -10.86
C LEU A 3 16.29 13.22 -11.81
N HIS A 4 16.33 11.88 -11.80
CA HIS A 4 15.32 11.08 -12.46
C HIS A 4 13.98 11.53 -11.90
N GLN A 5 13.18 12.21 -12.73
CA GLN A 5 11.81 12.49 -12.40
C GLN A 5 11.09 11.14 -12.51
N GLN A 6 10.98 10.46 -11.37
CA GLN A 6 10.30 9.18 -11.26
C GLN A 6 8.87 9.40 -11.78
N THR A 7 8.52 8.76 -12.88
CA THR A 7 7.17 8.87 -13.45
C THR A 7 6.21 8.32 -12.42
N LYS A 8 5.33 9.16 -11.86
CA LYS A 8 4.28 8.73 -10.94
C LYS A 8 3.42 7.69 -11.65
N ASN A 9 3.52 6.43 -11.23
CA ASN A 9 2.77 5.32 -11.81
C ASN A 9 1.44 5.17 -11.05
N ASN A 10 0.61 6.22 -11.08
CA ASN A 10 -0.71 6.23 -10.42
C ASN A 10 -1.68 5.15 -10.96
N ASN A 11 -1.31 4.46 -12.03
CA ASN A 11 -2.07 3.40 -12.67
C ASN A 11 -1.68 2.00 -12.20
N ILE A 12 -0.69 1.87 -11.30
CA ILE A 12 -0.26 0.58 -10.74
C ILE A 12 -0.74 0.50 -9.30
N LEU A 13 -1.50 -0.57 -8.99
CA LEU A 13 -1.88 -0.94 -7.63
C LEU A 13 -1.13 -2.22 -7.23
N VAL A 14 -0.32 -2.12 -6.18
CA VAL A 14 0.43 -3.22 -5.60
C VAL A 14 -0.33 -3.79 -4.40
N PHE A 15 -0.29 -5.11 -4.24
CA PHE A 15 -0.76 -5.82 -3.05
C PHE A 15 0.46 -6.43 -2.37
N GLU A 16 0.71 -6.05 -1.13
CA GLU A 16 1.89 -6.49 -0.39
C GLU A 16 1.50 -6.96 1.01
N ASP A 17 2.19 -7.98 1.52
CA ASP A 17 1.98 -8.51 2.87
C ASP A 17 3.04 -7.99 3.87
N SER A 18 4.19 -7.60 3.35
CA SER A 18 5.37 -7.19 4.11
C SER A 18 5.55 -5.66 4.13
N LEU A 19 6.05 -5.11 5.23
CA LEU A 19 6.31 -3.66 5.35
C LEU A 19 7.35 -3.18 4.33
N ASN A 20 8.43 -3.94 4.13
CA ASN A 20 9.45 -3.62 3.15
C ASN A 20 8.89 -3.62 1.72
N GLY A 21 7.96 -4.53 1.40
CA GLY A 21 7.23 -4.50 0.14
C GLY A 21 6.38 -3.23 -0.01
N VAL A 22 5.64 -2.85 1.05
CA VAL A 22 4.86 -1.60 1.08
C VAL A 22 5.75 -0.37 0.81
N TYR A 23 6.84 -0.21 1.56
CA TYR A 23 7.75 0.92 1.34
C TYR A 23 8.43 0.89 -0.03
N SER A 24 8.70 -0.30 -0.58
CA SER A 24 9.25 -0.44 -1.93
C SER A 24 8.25 0.03 -2.99
N ALA A 25 6.98 -0.31 -2.85
CA ALA A 25 5.91 0.14 -3.75
C ALA A 25 5.73 1.66 -3.70
N LEU A 26 5.68 2.24 -2.49
CA LEU A 26 5.61 3.69 -2.29
C LEU A 26 6.83 4.40 -2.91
N SER A 27 8.04 3.89 -2.66
CA SER A 27 9.28 4.43 -3.24
C SER A 27 9.35 4.30 -4.76
N ALA A 28 8.58 3.38 -5.35
CA ALA A 28 8.46 3.21 -6.80
C ALA A 28 7.35 4.10 -7.42
N GLY A 29 6.67 4.92 -6.61
CA GLY A 29 5.56 5.75 -7.06
C GLY A 29 4.31 4.93 -7.46
N CYS A 30 4.14 3.75 -6.86
CA CYS A 30 2.98 2.88 -7.07
C CYS A 30 2.00 3.04 -5.92
N ARG A 31 0.70 2.91 -6.22
CA ARG A 31 -0.32 2.78 -5.18
C ARG A 31 -0.18 1.42 -4.52
N VAL A 32 -0.45 1.30 -3.22
CA VAL A 32 -0.28 0.03 -2.52
C VAL A 32 -1.36 -0.20 -1.47
N CYS A 33 -1.89 -1.43 -1.48
CA CYS A 33 -2.76 -1.95 -0.44
C CYS A 33 -1.97 -2.98 0.38
N TRP A 34 -1.99 -2.84 1.70
CA TRP A 34 -1.25 -3.71 2.62
C TRP A 34 -2.15 -4.79 3.20
N ILE A 35 -1.75 -6.06 3.07
CA ILE A 35 -2.49 -7.24 3.53
C ILE A 35 -1.59 -8.04 4.48
N PRO A 36 -1.37 -7.54 5.71
CA PRO A 36 -0.39 -8.11 6.61
C PRO A 36 -0.75 -9.54 7.02
N GLN A 37 0.27 -10.37 7.05
CA GLN A 37 0.23 -11.67 7.70
C GLN A 37 0.20 -11.47 9.23
N LYS A 38 -1.02 -11.45 9.80
CA LYS A 38 -1.28 -11.09 11.21
C LYS A 38 -0.44 -11.86 12.24
N GLN A 39 -0.01 -13.07 11.93
CA GLN A 39 0.82 -13.89 12.83
C GLN A 39 2.20 -13.29 13.15
N PHE A 40 2.66 -12.31 12.37
CA PHE A 40 3.95 -11.64 12.60
C PHE A 40 3.85 -10.37 13.44
N TYR A 41 2.64 -10.00 13.90
CA TYR A 41 2.40 -8.74 14.61
C TYR A 41 1.70 -8.99 15.93
N ILE A 42 1.99 -8.16 16.92
CA ILE A 42 1.27 -8.16 18.20
C ILE A 42 -0.01 -7.30 18.11
N PRO A 43 -1.00 -7.52 18.99
CA PRO A 43 -2.20 -6.68 19.02
C PRO A 43 -1.87 -5.19 19.14
N GLY A 44 -2.47 -4.36 18.27
CA GLY A 44 -2.27 -2.91 18.23
C GLY A 44 -1.13 -2.45 17.29
N GLU A 45 -0.12 -3.29 17.08
CA GLU A 45 1.06 -2.92 16.27
C GLU A 45 0.70 -2.59 14.81
N LEU A 46 -0.24 -3.33 14.22
CA LEU A 46 -0.70 -3.07 12.86
C LEU A 46 -1.30 -1.67 12.67
N GLU A 47 -2.01 -1.17 13.68
CA GLU A 47 -2.64 0.16 13.61
C GLU A 47 -1.60 1.27 13.81
N GLU A 48 -0.63 1.07 14.70
CA GLU A 48 0.50 1.99 14.85
C GLU A 48 1.33 2.08 13.57
N LEU A 49 1.62 0.95 12.93
CA LEU A 49 2.34 0.88 11.66
C LEU A 49 1.55 1.49 10.51
N GLU A 50 0.26 1.21 10.41
CA GLU A 50 -0.61 1.82 9.39
C GLU A 50 -0.62 3.36 9.53
N ASN A 51 -0.79 3.87 10.75
CA ASN A 51 -0.75 5.31 11.03
C ASN A 51 0.64 5.92 10.76
N LYS A 52 1.71 5.15 10.96
CA LYS A 52 3.06 5.57 10.58
C LYS A 52 3.20 5.70 9.06
N ILE A 53 2.84 4.65 8.31
CA ILE A 53 2.91 4.66 6.84
C ILE A 53 2.12 5.85 6.28
N ARG A 54 0.89 6.09 6.75
CA ARG A 54 0.06 7.23 6.32
C ARG A 54 0.69 8.59 6.58
N ARG A 55 1.45 8.75 7.68
CA ARG A 55 2.15 10.01 7.99
C ARG A 55 3.39 10.21 7.14
N GLU A 56 4.01 9.13 6.68
CA GLU A 56 5.24 9.15 5.87
C GLU A 56 4.95 9.18 4.35
N ASP A 57 3.74 8.84 3.94
CA ASP A 57 3.28 8.83 2.54
C ASP A 57 2.77 10.21 2.09
N ASP A 58 3.69 11.12 1.78
CA ASP A 58 3.39 12.47 1.28
C ASP A 58 2.57 12.47 -0.03
N GLU A 59 2.63 11.37 -0.80
CA GLU A 59 2.01 11.26 -2.11
C GLU A 59 0.58 10.70 -2.08
N ASN A 60 0.09 10.28 -0.91
CA ASN A 60 -1.20 9.58 -0.74
C ASN A 60 -1.33 8.34 -1.66
N LEU A 61 -0.25 7.57 -1.80
CA LEU A 61 -0.21 6.33 -2.57
C LEU A 61 -0.59 5.09 -1.73
N PHE A 62 -0.62 5.21 -0.42
CA PHE A 62 -1.04 4.16 0.50
C PHE A 62 -2.57 4.07 0.59
N GLU A 63 -3.14 3.08 -0.08
CA GLU A 63 -4.59 2.85 -0.16
C GLU A 63 -5.19 2.33 1.15
N GLY A 64 -4.32 1.86 2.06
CA GLY A 64 -4.70 1.36 3.36
C GLY A 64 -4.44 -0.12 3.55
N ARG A 65 -4.77 -0.57 4.76
CA ARG A 65 -4.66 -1.96 5.16
C ARG A 65 -6.00 -2.66 5.00
N ILE A 66 -5.99 -3.85 4.42
CA ILE A 66 -7.12 -4.80 4.45
C ILE A 66 -6.65 -6.11 5.10
N ASN A 67 -7.57 -6.86 5.71
CA ASN A 67 -7.20 -8.09 6.40
C ASN A 67 -7.11 -9.31 5.48
N SER A 68 -7.71 -9.22 4.30
CA SER A 68 -7.80 -10.30 3.32
C SER A 68 -8.07 -9.73 1.94
N LEU A 69 -7.59 -10.40 0.89
CA LEU A 69 -7.95 -10.07 -0.49
C LEU A 69 -9.45 -10.20 -0.76
N ASN A 70 -10.20 -10.96 0.06
CA ASN A 70 -11.67 -11.01 -0.05
C ASN A 70 -12.35 -9.69 0.33
N GLU A 71 -11.67 -8.79 1.03
CA GLU A 71 -12.16 -7.44 1.36
C GLU A 71 -11.84 -6.43 0.25
N PHE A 72 -11.06 -6.83 -0.77
CA PHE A 72 -10.74 -5.97 -1.89
C PHE A 72 -11.98 -5.72 -2.76
N ILE A 73 -12.21 -4.46 -3.11
CA ILE A 73 -13.33 -4.03 -3.97
C ILE A 73 -12.73 -3.48 -5.27
N PRO A 74 -12.66 -4.28 -6.36
CA PRO A 74 -12.03 -3.88 -7.62
C PRO A 74 -12.61 -2.60 -8.22
N GLU A 75 -13.92 -2.41 -8.04
CA GLU A 75 -14.67 -1.28 -8.60
C GLU A 75 -14.17 0.08 -8.09
N LYS A 76 -13.60 0.15 -6.88
CA LYS A 76 -12.98 1.38 -6.34
C LYS A 76 -11.76 1.83 -7.14
N TYR A 77 -11.19 0.94 -7.95
CA TYR A 77 -10.01 1.16 -8.76
C TYR A 77 -10.33 1.13 -10.27
N GLY A 78 -11.62 1.16 -10.64
CA GLY A 78 -12.05 1.10 -12.03
C GLY A 78 -11.94 -0.30 -12.67
N LEU A 79 -11.75 -1.34 -11.87
CA LEU A 79 -11.70 -2.73 -12.33
C LEU A 79 -13.09 -3.37 -12.25
N PRO A 80 -13.41 -4.34 -13.13
CA PRO A 80 -14.68 -5.06 -13.07
C PRO A 80 -14.79 -5.90 -11.78
N LYS A 81 -16.02 -6.08 -11.29
CA LYS A 81 -16.30 -7.02 -10.20
C LYS A 81 -16.06 -8.47 -10.63
N PHE A 82 -15.72 -9.32 -9.66
CA PHE A 82 -15.66 -10.77 -9.80
C PHE A 82 -17.00 -11.43 -9.49
#